data_AF-G3AM42-F1
#
_entry.id   AF-G3AM42-F1
#
_cell.length_a   1.000
_cell.length_b   1.000
_cell.length_c   1.000
_cell.angle_alpha   90.00
_cell.angle_beta   90.00
_cell.angle_gamma   90.00
#
_symmetry.space_group_name_H-M   'P 1'
#
loop_
_entity.id
_entity.type
_entity.pdbx_description
1 polymer ?
#
loop_
_entity_poly.entity_id
_entity_poly.type
_entity_poly.pdbx_seq_one_letter_code
_entity_poly.pdbx_strand_id
1 'polypeptide(L)'
;MAPVRYTQGPRGLYAGSKLETTAKGWVVVAPESASKVNKEVHAYLPTWNKDEHYEPYKFHEYHDPALRADPSFPNLLANAETKNISPKLGTEIKGVQLSQLSDAGRDELALLVHQRGVLVFRDQDFVSKGPQHFVDYVKYFGNPHIHPTSGRPQEIANIHVVLSGDTKEDPYNARTNLVGFHSDVSYELQPPGISFLTVTNLPAGGGGDTVFIDSAEAYNRLSPIFREKLEGLKAIHSAVNQANGALSKGSVVRRHPVENAHPIVRTTPLGKKVLFVNRGFTRRIEGLKVEESDAILDFLFDHVAKAHDLQIRANWEKNTVVVFDNRIVNHSAIVDFDTTESRLIARASAQAERPIGDLKDLNKPAESHLFEGPEYLGNKLEDLKLA
;
A
#
# COMPACT_ATOMS: atom_id res chain seq x y z
N MET A 1 -3.43 12.71 26.84
CA MET A 1 -2.26 12.63 25.94
C MET A 1 -1.57 11.29 26.15
N ALA A 2 -1.90 10.28 25.35
CA ALA A 2 -1.14 9.04 25.34
C ALA A 2 0.22 9.32 24.68
N PRO A 3 1.35 8.84 25.24
CA PRO A 3 2.65 9.05 24.63
C PRO A 3 2.64 8.38 23.25
N VAL A 4 3.10 9.12 22.24
CA VAL A 4 3.33 8.65 20.88
C VAL A 4 4.13 7.34 20.95
N ARG A 5 3.47 6.19 20.73
CA ARG A 5 4.07 4.83 20.80
C ARG A 5 4.99 4.52 19.60
N TYR A 6 5.62 5.53 19.01
CA TYR A 6 6.54 5.37 17.90
C TYR A 6 7.95 5.73 18.35
N THR A 7 8.64 4.77 18.97
CA THR A 7 10.10 4.80 19.03
C THR A 7 10.66 4.82 17.61
N GLN A 8 11.60 5.74 17.39
CA GLN A 8 12.30 5.98 16.14
C GLN A 8 12.91 4.66 15.62
N GLY A 9 12.61 4.32 14.36
CA GLY A 9 13.39 3.31 13.64
C GLY A 9 14.82 3.80 13.36
N PRO A 10 15.64 3.00 12.65
CA PRO A 10 17.00 3.35 12.27
C PRO A 10 17.17 4.81 11.86
N ARG A 11 18.20 5.47 12.40
CA ARG A 11 18.58 6.83 12.01
C ARG A 11 19.27 6.77 10.65
N GLY A 12 18.50 6.92 9.58
CA GLY A 12 19.00 6.96 8.21
C GLY A 12 17.88 6.79 7.18
N LEU A 13 18.07 7.40 6.01
CA LEU A 13 17.25 7.13 4.83
C LEU A 13 17.47 5.65 4.43
N TYR A 14 16.43 4.82 4.57
CA TYR A 14 16.29 3.49 3.95
C TYR A 14 17.30 2.41 4.38
N ALA A 15 16.90 1.69 5.44
CA ALA A 15 17.63 0.56 6.02
C ALA A 15 19.11 0.91 6.18
N GLY A 16 20.14 0.11 5.91
CA GLY A 16 21.53 0.55 6.16
C GLY A 16 22.24 1.18 4.97
N SER A 17 21.52 1.46 3.88
CA SER A 17 22.15 1.86 2.63
C SER A 17 22.87 3.21 2.74
N LYS A 18 24.10 3.25 2.25
CA LYS A 18 24.85 4.50 2.08
C LYS A 18 24.26 5.28 0.91
N LEU A 19 24.15 6.59 1.11
CA LEU A 19 23.60 7.51 0.13
C LEU A 19 24.59 8.62 -0.17
N GLU A 20 24.49 9.18 -1.37
CA GLU A 20 25.27 10.33 -1.80
C GLU A 20 24.36 11.37 -2.48
N THR A 21 24.81 12.62 -2.49
CA THR A 21 24.08 13.71 -3.16
C THR A 21 24.78 14.03 -4.47
N THR A 22 24.04 13.97 -5.57
CA THR A 22 24.53 14.34 -6.90
C THR A 22 24.70 15.86 -7.04
N ALA A 23 25.44 16.31 -8.05
CA ALA A 23 25.58 17.74 -8.36
C ALA A 23 24.26 18.46 -8.64
N LYS A 24 23.19 17.73 -8.99
CA LYS A 24 21.84 18.24 -9.25
C LYS A 24 20.93 18.23 -8.00
N GLY A 25 21.49 17.97 -6.80
CA GLY A 25 20.73 17.97 -5.54
C GLY A 25 19.95 16.69 -5.25
N TRP A 26 19.97 15.71 -6.15
CA TRP A 26 19.35 14.40 -5.90
C TRP A 26 20.15 13.60 -4.90
N VAL A 27 19.47 13.00 -3.93
CA VAL A 27 20.02 11.92 -3.09
C VAL A 27 19.81 10.60 -3.83
N VAL A 28 20.87 9.79 -3.94
CA VAL A 28 20.88 8.50 -4.62
C VAL A 28 21.55 7.44 -3.77
N VAL A 29 21.29 6.17 -4.06
CA VAL A 29 22.02 5.04 -3.44
C VAL A 29 23.47 5.07 -3.91
N ALA A 30 24.41 5.15 -2.95
CA ALA A 30 25.83 5.24 -3.27
C ALA A 30 26.33 3.94 -3.94
N PRO A 31 27.38 4.01 -4.80
CA PRO A 31 27.88 2.86 -5.54
C PRO A 31 28.20 1.63 -4.66
N GLU A 32 28.68 1.84 -3.44
CA GLU A 32 28.97 0.77 -2.48
C GLU A 32 27.71 -0.05 -2.14
N SER A 33 26.61 0.61 -1.77
CA SER A 33 25.34 -0.08 -1.47
C SER A 33 24.64 -0.56 -2.73
N ALA A 34 24.71 0.19 -3.83
CA ALA A 34 24.15 -0.22 -5.12
C ALA A 34 24.79 -1.52 -5.66
N SER A 35 26.09 -1.75 -5.36
CA SER A 35 26.78 -2.98 -5.77
C SER A 35 26.26 -4.26 -5.09
N LYS A 36 25.52 -4.12 -3.97
CA LYS A 36 24.88 -5.22 -3.22
C LYS A 36 23.47 -5.54 -3.74
N VAL A 37 22.98 -4.77 -4.72
CA VAL A 37 21.71 -4.97 -5.40
C VAL A 37 21.99 -5.53 -6.80
N ASN A 38 21.20 -6.50 -7.24
CA ASN A 38 21.32 -7.09 -8.58
C ASN A 38 21.34 -6.00 -9.68
N LYS A 39 22.34 -6.05 -10.57
CA LYS A 39 22.51 -5.10 -11.68
C LYS A 39 21.30 -5.02 -12.61
N GLU A 40 20.59 -6.14 -12.81
CA GLU A 40 19.39 -6.21 -13.65
C GLU A 40 18.30 -5.23 -13.19
N VAL A 41 18.37 -4.77 -11.93
CA VAL A 41 17.31 -3.96 -11.31
C VAL A 41 17.75 -2.56 -10.91
N HIS A 42 18.95 -2.15 -11.33
CA HIS A 42 19.48 -0.82 -11.02
C HIS A 42 18.59 0.32 -11.54
N ALA A 43 17.84 0.09 -12.62
CA ALA A 43 16.84 1.05 -13.11
C ALA A 43 15.71 1.33 -12.10
N TYR A 44 15.54 0.49 -11.08
CA TYR A 44 14.56 0.65 -10.00
C TYR A 44 15.18 1.22 -8.71
N LEU A 45 16.48 1.53 -8.68
CA LEU A 45 17.09 2.10 -7.48
C LEU A 45 16.40 3.42 -7.12
N PRO A 46 16.06 3.61 -5.83
CA PRO A 46 15.37 4.80 -5.40
C PRO A 46 16.29 6.02 -5.43
N THR A 47 15.71 7.14 -5.81
CA THR A 47 16.28 8.48 -5.68
C THR A 47 15.29 9.38 -4.94
N TRP A 48 15.83 10.46 -4.38
CA TRP A 48 15.07 11.47 -3.66
C TRP A 48 15.50 12.85 -4.10
N ASN A 49 14.52 13.71 -4.34
CA ASN A 49 14.73 15.12 -4.59
C ASN A 49 13.96 15.90 -3.51
N LYS A 50 14.68 16.70 -2.72
CA LYS A 50 14.10 17.46 -1.60
C LYS A 50 13.34 18.70 -2.07
N ASP A 51 13.61 19.16 -3.29
CA ASP A 51 12.97 20.34 -3.89
C ASP A 51 11.70 19.96 -4.66
N GLU A 52 11.37 18.66 -4.72
CA GLU A 52 10.13 18.21 -5.36
C GLU A 52 8.92 18.42 -4.47
N HIS A 53 7.93 19.12 -5.02
CA HIS A 53 6.62 19.30 -4.42
C HIS A 53 5.51 18.92 -5.39
N TYR A 54 4.45 18.32 -4.86
CA TYR A 54 3.25 17.90 -5.56
C TYR A 54 2.03 18.51 -4.92
N GLU A 55 1.11 18.95 -5.77
CA GLU A 55 -0.21 19.38 -5.34
C GLU A 55 -1.00 18.21 -4.72
N PRO A 56 -1.98 18.51 -3.85
CA PRO A 56 -2.97 17.54 -3.41
C PRO A 56 -3.68 16.88 -4.59
N TYR A 57 -4.06 15.61 -4.41
CA TYR A 57 -4.89 14.93 -5.40
C TYR A 57 -6.25 15.58 -5.50
N LYS A 58 -6.70 15.80 -6.75
CA LYS A 58 -8.05 16.26 -7.05
C LYS A 58 -8.95 15.07 -7.32
N PHE A 59 -10.22 15.25 -6.98
CA PHE A 59 -11.26 14.28 -7.31
C PHE A 59 -11.30 14.01 -8.82
N HIS A 60 -11.48 12.75 -9.19
CA HIS A 60 -11.77 12.28 -10.53
C HIS A 60 -12.72 11.09 -10.47
N GLU A 61 -13.53 10.93 -11.52
CA GLU A 61 -14.37 9.75 -11.65
C GLU A 61 -13.51 8.50 -11.84
N TYR A 62 -13.96 7.40 -11.25
CA TYR A 62 -13.34 6.09 -11.36
C TYR A 62 -14.32 5.09 -11.97
N HIS A 63 -13.86 4.37 -12.99
CA HIS A 63 -14.60 3.31 -13.64
C HIS A 63 -13.85 2.00 -13.50
N ASP A 64 -14.30 1.16 -12.56
CA ASP A 64 -13.62 -0.10 -12.23
C ASP A 64 -13.60 -1.05 -13.44
N PRO A 65 -12.41 -1.47 -13.92
CA PRO A 65 -12.27 -2.46 -14.99
C PRO A 65 -12.99 -3.78 -14.72
N ALA A 66 -13.11 -4.18 -13.45
CA ALA A 66 -13.77 -5.42 -13.06
C ALA A 66 -15.27 -5.46 -13.43
N LEU A 67 -15.91 -4.30 -13.62
CA LEU A 67 -17.32 -4.22 -14.04
C LEU A 67 -17.52 -4.58 -15.53
N ARG A 68 -16.45 -4.63 -16.33
CA ARG A 68 -16.46 -5.00 -17.76
C ARG A 68 -16.03 -6.44 -18.01
N ALA A 69 -15.53 -7.12 -16.99
CA ALA A 69 -14.92 -8.43 -17.10
C ALA A 69 -15.91 -9.54 -17.46
N ASP A 70 -15.43 -10.53 -18.22
CA ASP A 70 -16.11 -11.82 -18.34
C ASP A 70 -15.84 -12.66 -17.08
N PRO A 71 -16.86 -13.04 -16.30
CA PRO A 71 -16.67 -13.77 -15.04
C PRO A 71 -16.22 -15.22 -15.23
N SER A 72 -16.15 -15.73 -16.47
CA SER A 72 -15.59 -17.05 -16.78
C SER A 72 -14.07 -17.02 -17.04
N PHE A 73 -13.46 -15.83 -17.07
CA PHE A 73 -12.01 -15.59 -17.21
C PHE A 73 -11.33 -16.22 -18.45
N PRO A 74 -11.93 -16.17 -19.67
CA PRO A 74 -11.36 -16.82 -20.85
C PRO A 74 -10.06 -16.18 -21.35
N ASN A 75 -9.81 -14.90 -21.07
CA ASN A 75 -8.61 -14.19 -21.53
C ASN A 75 -7.47 -14.21 -20.51
N LEU A 76 -7.79 -14.44 -19.23
CA LEU A 76 -6.83 -14.50 -18.14
C LEU A 76 -6.43 -15.94 -17.78
N LEU A 77 -7.40 -16.85 -17.70
CA LEU A 77 -7.18 -18.18 -17.09
C LEU A 77 -7.21 -19.35 -18.07
N ALA A 78 -7.48 -19.15 -19.37
CA ALA A 78 -7.63 -20.24 -20.34
C ALA A 78 -6.46 -21.24 -20.37
N ASN A 79 -5.23 -20.77 -20.16
CA ASN A 79 -4.02 -21.60 -20.14
C ASN A 79 -3.27 -21.50 -18.81
N ALA A 80 -3.95 -21.05 -17.75
CA ALA A 80 -3.33 -20.82 -16.46
C ALA A 80 -3.39 -22.05 -15.56
N GLU A 81 -2.29 -22.33 -14.85
CA GLU A 81 -2.34 -23.19 -13.66
C GLU A 81 -2.63 -22.30 -12.46
N THR A 82 -3.65 -22.67 -11.68
CA THR A 82 -4.06 -21.90 -10.49
C THR A 82 -4.01 -22.73 -9.23
N LYS A 83 -3.55 -22.13 -8.14
CA LYS A 83 -3.55 -22.73 -6.81
C LYS A 83 -3.98 -21.72 -5.77
N ASN A 84 -5.11 -21.97 -5.12
CA ASN A 84 -5.57 -21.14 -4.02
C ASN A 84 -4.58 -21.23 -2.83
N ILE A 85 -4.15 -20.08 -2.32
CA ILE A 85 -3.25 -20.00 -1.16
C ILE A 85 -4.03 -20.29 0.12
N SER A 86 -5.24 -19.74 0.23
CA SER A 86 -6.25 -20.14 1.20
C SER A 86 -7.62 -20.31 0.51
N PRO A 87 -8.62 -20.92 1.16
CA PRO A 87 -9.93 -21.14 0.54
C PRO A 87 -10.59 -19.85 -0.01
N LYS A 88 -10.51 -18.74 0.73
CA LYS A 88 -11.21 -17.49 0.37
C LYS A 88 -10.29 -16.34 -0.08
N LEU A 89 -9.01 -16.37 0.28
CA LEU A 89 -8.04 -15.31 -0.02
C LEU A 89 -6.80 -15.88 -0.72
N GLY A 90 -6.32 -15.19 -1.74
CA GLY A 90 -5.05 -15.52 -2.40
C GLY A 90 -5.19 -16.61 -3.45
N THR A 91 -4.61 -16.37 -4.63
CA THR A 91 -4.43 -17.39 -5.67
C THR A 91 -3.06 -17.21 -6.32
N GLU A 92 -2.26 -18.26 -6.35
CA GLU A 92 -1.05 -18.32 -7.19
C GLU A 92 -1.45 -18.70 -8.62
N ILE A 93 -0.87 -18.01 -9.60
CA ILE A 93 -1.14 -18.19 -11.02
C ILE A 93 0.18 -18.36 -11.78
N LYS A 94 0.26 -19.42 -12.58
CA LYS A 94 1.37 -19.73 -13.48
C LYS A 94 0.88 -19.87 -14.92
N GLY A 95 1.79 -19.69 -15.88
CA GLY A 95 1.48 -19.80 -17.31
C GLY A 95 0.89 -18.53 -17.95
N VAL A 96 0.77 -17.44 -17.18
CA VAL A 96 0.25 -16.15 -17.65
C VAL A 96 1.33 -15.08 -17.55
N GLN A 97 1.62 -14.37 -18.64
CA GLN A 97 2.39 -13.12 -18.59
C GLN A 97 1.47 -11.92 -18.54
N LEU A 98 1.49 -11.20 -17.42
CA LEU A 98 0.68 -10.00 -17.21
C LEU A 98 0.87 -8.99 -18.34
N SER A 99 2.11 -8.79 -18.79
CA SER A 99 2.50 -7.84 -19.83
C SER A 99 1.94 -8.18 -21.23
N GLN A 100 1.42 -9.39 -21.41
CA GLN A 100 0.83 -9.88 -22.67
C GLN A 100 -0.70 -9.91 -22.64
N LEU A 101 -1.33 -9.58 -21.50
CA LEU A 101 -2.77 -9.53 -21.41
C LEU A 101 -3.35 -8.45 -22.32
N SER A 102 -4.38 -8.86 -23.08
CA SER A 102 -5.30 -7.95 -23.76
C SER A 102 -6.09 -7.14 -22.75
N ASP A 103 -6.79 -6.11 -23.23
CA ASP A 103 -7.67 -5.29 -22.38
C ASP A 103 -8.75 -6.15 -21.70
N ALA A 104 -9.37 -7.10 -22.40
CA ALA A 104 -10.31 -8.04 -21.80
C ALA A 104 -9.67 -8.90 -20.71
N GLY A 105 -8.43 -9.36 -20.91
CA GLY A 105 -7.67 -10.08 -19.88
C GLY A 105 -7.32 -9.22 -18.66
N ARG A 106 -7.15 -7.90 -18.84
CA ARG A 106 -6.93 -6.96 -17.73
C ARG A 106 -8.22 -6.63 -16.98
N ASP A 107 -9.35 -6.51 -17.67
CA ASP A 107 -10.66 -6.42 -17.01
C ASP A 107 -10.91 -7.66 -16.14
N GLU A 108 -10.66 -8.85 -16.69
CA GLU A 108 -10.70 -10.13 -15.98
C GLU A 108 -9.74 -10.20 -14.79
N LEU A 109 -8.52 -9.65 -14.93
CA LEU A 109 -7.55 -9.55 -13.83
C LEU A 109 -8.09 -8.70 -12.68
N ALA A 110 -8.70 -7.55 -13.01
CA ALA A 110 -9.32 -6.67 -12.03
C ALA A 110 -10.45 -7.36 -11.27
N LEU A 111 -11.30 -8.13 -11.98
CA LEU A 111 -12.37 -8.90 -11.34
C LEU A 111 -11.80 -10.02 -10.46
N LEU A 112 -10.82 -10.79 -10.94
CA LEU A 112 -10.26 -11.91 -10.19
C LEU A 112 -9.55 -11.42 -8.92
N VAL A 113 -8.75 -10.35 -9.00
CA VAL A 113 -8.09 -9.80 -7.81
C VAL A 113 -9.12 -9.22 -6.84
N HIS A 114 -10.20 -8.59 -7.33
CA HIS A 114 -11.30 -8.15 -6.47
C HIS A 114 -12.01 -9.32 -5.76
N GLN A 115 -12.13 -10.48 -6.41
CA GLN A 115 -12.71 -11.68 -5.80
C GLN A 115 -11.77 -12.34 -4.79
N ARG A 116 -10.47 -12.41 -5.10
CA ARG A 116 -9.47 -13.18 -4.35
C ARG A 116 -8.60 -12.37 -3.40
N GLY A 117 -8.68 -11.03 -3.41
CA GLY A 117 -7.84 -10.13 -2.62
C GLY A 117 -6.43 -9.97 -3.15
N VAL A 118 -5.76 -11.09 -3.38
CA VAL A 118 -4.35 -11.16 -3.75
C VAL A 118 -4.15 -12.24 -4.81
N LEU A 119 -3.38 -11.92 -5.84
CA LEU A 119 -2.93 -12.84 -6.87
C LEU A 119 -1.41 -12.81 -6.92
N VAL A 120 -0.79 -13.99 -6.96
CA VAL A 120 0.67 -14.14 -7.02
C VAL A 120 1.04 -14.73 -8.38
N PHE A 121 1.63 -13.92 -9.24
CA PHE A 121 2.11 -14.34 -10.56
C PHE A 121 3.60 -14.64 -10.49
N ARG A 122 4.01 -15.82 -10.95
CA ARG A 122 5.42 -16.23 -11.00
C ARG A 122 6.04 -15.95 -12.36
N ASP A 123 7.37 -15.84 -12.42
CA ASP A 123 8.16 -15.74 -13.65
C ASP A 123 7.75 -14.60 -14.60
N GLN A 124 7.45 -13.41 -14.07
CA GLN A 124 7.01 -12.24 -14.85
C GLN A 124 8.16 -11.41 -15.43
N ASP A 125 7.93 -10.74 -16.56
CA ASP A 125 8.95 -9.98 -17.31
C ASP A 125 9.01 -8.47 -17.01
N PHE A 126 8.33 -8.00 -15.96
CA PHE A 126 8.22 -6.57 -15.59
C PHE A 126 9.58 -5.92 -15.31
N VAL A 127 10.47 -6.65 -14.63
CA VAL A 127 11.82 -6.16 -14.32
C VAL A 127 12.59 -5.87 -15.61
N SER A 128 12.62 -6.83 -16.54
CA SER A 128 13.34 -6.70 -17.81
C SER A 128 12.74 -5.65 -18.75
N LYS A 129 11.42 -5.40 -18.68
CA LYS A 129 10.75 -4.35 -19.46
C LYS A 129 10.96 -2.94 -18.89
N GLY A 130 11.46 -2.84 -17.67
CA GLY A 130 11.86 -1.59 -17.02
C GLY A 130 10.71 -0.80 -16.39
N PRO A 131 11.05 0.26 -15.63
CA PRO A 131 10.07 0.92 -14.76
C PRO A 131 8.99 1.70 -15.51
N GLN A 132 9.28 2.22 -16.71
CA GLN A 132 8.27 2.95 -17.48
C GLN A 132 7.14 2.01 -17.96
N HIS A 133 7.50 0.82 -18.46
CA HIS A 133 6.51 -0.21 -18.83
C HIS A 133 5.63 -0.58 -17.63
N PHE A 134 6.22 -0.67 -16.43
CA PHE A 134 5.48 -0.98 -15.22
C PHE A 134 4.39 0.08 -14.94
N VAL A 135 4.73 1.37 -15.03
CA VAL A 135 3.74 2.45 -14.86
C VAL A 135 2.69 2.41 -15.96
N ASP A 136 3.09 2.22 -17.22
CA ASP A 136 2.17 2.20 -18.35
C ASP A 136 1.17 1.04 -18.27
N TYR A 137 1.59 -0.11 -17.73
CA TYR A 137 0.70 -1.23 -17.46
C TYR A 137 -0.36 -0.88 -16.41
N VAL A 138 0.05 -0.25 -15.30
CA VAL A 138 -0.84 0.10 -14.19
C VAL A 138 -1.88 1.16 -14.57
N LYS A 139 -1.58 2.05 -15.55
CA LYS A 139 -2.52 3.08 -16.05
C LYS A 139 -3.87 2.51 -16.49
N TYR A 140 -3.91 1.25 -16.95
CA TYR A 140 -5.15 0.60 -17.36
C TYR A 140 -6.18 0.51 -16.22
N PHE A 141 -5.71 0.38 -14.98
CA PHE A 141 -6.56 0.16 -13.82
C PHE A 141 -7.01 1.45 -13.12
N GLY A 142 -6.51 2.61 -13.58
CA GLY A 142 -6.77 3.93 -13.00
C GLY A 142 -5.53 4.84 -13.06
N ASN A 143 -5.68 6.07 -12.54
CA ASN A 143 -4.59 7.05 -12.52
C ASN A 143 -3.41 6.54 -11.67
N PRO A 144 -2.17 6.50 -12.19
CA PRO A 144 -1.04 6.01 -11.39
C PRO A 144 -0.74 6.91 -10.20
N HIS A 145 -0.72 6.33 -9.00
CA HIS A 145 -0.43 7.03 -7.76
C HIS A 145 1.06 7.43 -7.65
N ILE A 146 1.31 8.60 -7.05
CA ILE A 146 2.62 9.19 -6.74
C ILE A 146 2.71 9.28 -5.22
N HIS A 147 3.65 8.53 -4.65
CA HIS A 147 3.81 8.42 -3.21
C HIS A 147 4.46 9.66 -2.61
N PRO A 148 3.92 10.22 -1.52
CA PRO A 148 4.37 11.53 -1.02
C PRO A 148 5.76 11.48 -0.38
N THR A 149 6.13 10.36 0.24
CA THR A 149 7.29 10.31 1.15
C THR A 149 8.41 9.35 0.74
N SER A 150 8.29 8.64 -0.39
CA SER A 150 9.20 7.53 -0.68
C SER A 150 10.26 7.82 -1.72
N GLY A 151 11.30 6.97 -1.75
CA GLY A 151 12.17 6.85 -2.91
C GLY A 151 11.41 6.36 -4.13
N ARG A 152 11.90 6.76 -5.31
CA ARG A 152 11.34 6.38 -6.61
C ARG A 152 12.47 6.23 -7.63
N PRO A 153 12.32 5.45 -8.71
CA PRO A 153 13.25 5.50 -9.82
C PRO A 153 13.37 6.94 -10.34
N GLN A 154 14.57 7.33 -10.75
CA GLN A 154 14.80 8.68 -11.25
C GLN A 154 13.86 8.98 -12.43
N GLU A 155 13.29 10.18 -12.47
CA GLU A 155 12.31 10.64 -13.47
C GLU A 155 10.96 9.89 -13.51
N ILE A 156 10.77 8.78 -12.78
CA ILE A 156 9.50 8.02 -12.78
C ILE A 156 8.79 8.15 -11.42
N ALA A 157 7.89 9.14 -11.32
CA ALA A 157 7.18 9.52 -10.09
C ALA A 157 6.25 8.43 -9.52
N ASN A 158 5.68 7.60 -10.38
CA ASN A 158 4.56 6.72 -10.04
C ASN A 158 4.99 5.34 -9.51
N ILE A 159 6.28 5.15 -9.21
CA ILE A 159 6.81 3.94 -8.58
C ILE A 159 7.29 4.26 -7.18
N HIS A 160 6.68 3.61 -6.21
CA HIS A 160 7.12 3.57 -4.83
C HIS A 160 8.16 2.46 -4.67
N VAL A 161 9.36 2.79 -4.19
CA VAL A 161 10.43 1.81 -3.96
C VAL A 161 10.68 1.63 -2.48
N VAL A 162 10.64 0.37 -2.04
CA VAL A 162 11.05 -0.06 -0.70
C VAL A 162 12.42 -0.70 -0.82
N LEU A 163 13.46 0.05 -0.45
CA LEU A 163 14.80 -0.48 -0.22
C LEU A 163 14.98 -0.73 1.28
N SER A 164 15.28 -1.98 1.61
CA SER A 164 15.43 -2.47 2.98
C SER A 164 16.69 -3.33 3.14
N GLY A 165 17.12 -3.60 4.38
CA GLY A 165 18.36 -4.33 4.67
C GLY A 165 19.64 -3.51 4.52
N ASP A 166 20.77 -4.13 4.17
CA ASP A 166 22.11 -3.50 4.17
C ASP A 166 22.55 -2.89 5.53
N THR A 167 22.03 -3.40 6.65
CA THR A 167 22.30 -2.90 8.01
C THR A 167 22.60 -4.02 9.00
N LYS A 168 23.45 -3.73 9.99
CA LYS A 168 23.69 -4.58 11.16
C LYS A 168 22.79 -4.23 12.34
N GLU A 169 21.95 -3.20 12.21
CA GLU A 169 21.01 -2.84 13.26
C GLU A 169 19.92 -3.90 13.40
N ASP A 170 19.72 -4.39 14.62
CA ASP A 170 18.64 -5.31 14.93
C ASP A 170 17.30 -4.55 14.95
N PRO A 171 16.36 -4.86 14.04
CA PRO A 171 15.07 -4.19 13.99
C PRO A 171 14.17 -4.53 15.20
N TYR A 172 14.55 -5.52 16.02
CA TYR A 172 13.85 -5.94 17.24
C TYR A 172 14.46 -5.38 18.53
N ASN A 173 15.51 -4.56 18.45
CA ASN A 173 16.19 -3.98 19.62
C ASN A 173 15.23 -3.21 20.56
N ALA A 174 14.19 -2.58 20.02
CA ALA A 174 13.21 -1.81 20.79
C ALA A 174 11.78 -2.40 20.77
N ARG A 175 11.54 -3.50 20.04
CA ARG A 175 10.19 -4.03 19.81
C ARG A 175 10.22 -5.55 19.71
N THR A 176 9.20 -6.20 20.26
CA THR A 176 9.06 -7.67 20.19
C THR A 176 8.51 -8.16 18.84
N ASN A 177 7.90 -7.28 18.04
CA ASN A 177 7.45 -7.55 16.67
C ASN A 177 7.28 -6.23 15.89
N LEU A 178 7.10 -6.35 14.57
CA LEU A 178 6.97 -5.23 13.63
C LEU A 178 5.64 -5.28 12.85
N VAL A 179 4.60 -5.89 13.44
CA VAL A 179 3.29 -5.99 12.79
C VAL A 179 2.75 -4.59 12.48
N GLY A 180 2.46 -4.37 11.21
CA GLY A 180 2.07 -3.05 10.68
C GLY A 180 1.02 -3.19 9.60
N PHE A 181 -0.16 -3.74 9.95
CA PHE A 181 -1.27 -3.86 9.01
C PHE A 181 -1.78 -2.50 8.55
N HIS A 182 -1.82 -2.33 7.23
CA HIS A 182 -2.36 -1.13 6.58
C HIS A 182 -2.95 -1.44 5.19
N SER A 183 -3.87 -0.58 4.77
CA SER A 183 -4.23 -0.37 3.38
C SER A 183 -3.47 0.87 2.90
N ASP A 184 -2.88 0.78 1.70
CA ASP A 184 -1.92 1.77 1.23
C ASP A 184 -2.50 3.18 1.20
N VAL A 185 -1.79 4.11 1.86
CA VAL A 185 -2.07 5.55 1.88
C VAL A 185 -3.56 5.88 1.98
N SER A 186 -4.28 5.12 2.81
CA SER A 186 -5.73 5.27 3.02
C SER A 186 -6.19 6.65 3.50
N TYR A 187 -5.26 7.55 3.83
CA TYR A 187 -5.52 8.96 4.13
C TYR A 187 -5.77 9.82 2.89
N GLU A 188 -5.46 9.34 1.69
CA GLU A 188 -5.69 10.08 0.44
C GLU A 188 -7.20 10.20 0.16
N LEU A 189 -7.58 11.23 -0.60
CA LEU A 189 -8.97 11.42 -1.05
C LEU A 189 -9.46 10.22 -1.88
N GLN A 190 -8.61 9.78 -2.82
CA GLN A 190 -8.79 8.59 -3.64
C GLN A 190 -7.58 7.68 -3.45
N PRO A 191 -7.62 6.78 -2.46
CA PRO A 191 -6.54 5.84 -2.20
C PRO A 191 -6.30 4.90 -3.40
N PRO A 192 -5.10 4.28 -3.47
CA PRO A 192 -4.84 3.18 -4.38
C PRO A 192 -5.87 2.04 -4.27
N GLY A 193 -6.29 1.51 -5.41
CA GLY A 193 -7.06 0.27 -5.52
C GLY A 193 -6.18 -0.90 -5.92
N ILE A 194 -6.12 -1.21 -7.21
CA ILE A 194 -5.29 -2.33 -7.70
C ILE A 194 -3.82 -1.91 -7.67
N SER A 195 -3.05 -2.66 -6.89
CA SER A 195 -1.63 -2.44 -6.69
C SER A 195 -0.84 -3.64 -7.17
N PHE A 196 0.29 -3.35 -7.79
CA PHE A 196 1.24 -4.31 -8.31
C PHE A 196 2.54 -4.15 -7.56
N LEU A 197 3.04 -5.25 -7.03
CA LEU A 197 4.27 -5.30 -6.25
C LEU A 197 5.20 -6.30 -6.90
N THR A 198 6.34 -5.82 -7.39
CA THR A 198 7.36 -6.65 -8.00
C THR A 198 8.62 -6.64 -7.13
N VAL A 199 9.16 -7.83 -6.93
CA VAL A 199 10.46 -7.99 -6.27
C VAL A 199 11.56 -7.90 -7.29
N THR A 200 12.54 -7.08 -6.98
CA THR A 200 13.66 -6.84 -7.88
C THR A 200 15.00 -7.26 -7.25
N ASN A 201 15.09 -7.33 -5.92
CA ASN A 201 16.23 -7.91 -5.21
C ASN A 201 15.78 -8.64 -3.94
N LEU A 202 16.22 -9.89 -3.75
CA LEU A 202 15.92 -10.70 -2.57
C LEU A 202 17.18 -11.05 -1.78
N PRO A 203 17.08 -11.16 -0.45
CA PRO A 203 18.09 -11.82 0.38
C PRO A 203 18.28 -13.28 -0.05
N ALA A 204 19.51 -13.77 -0.04
CA ALA A 204 19.86 -15.13 -0.45
C ALA A 204 19.25 -16.20 0.45
N GLY A 205 19.11 -15.91 1.75
CA GLY A 205 18.45 -16.79 2.72
C GLY A 205 16.91 -16.82 2.62
N GLY A 206 16.31 -16.04 1.71
CA GLY A 206 14.86 -15.86 1.63
C GLY A 206 14.31 -14.94 2.72
N GLY A 207 13.00 -15.03 2.96
CA GLY A 207 12.28 -14.18 3.91
C GLY A 207 11.91 -12.81 3.35
N GLY A 208 11.40 -11.95 4.23
CA GLY A 208 10.85 -10.65 3.84
C GLY A 208 9.52 -10.78 3.11
N ASP A 209 8.71 -11.77 3.46
CA ASP A 209 7.40 -11.99 2.84
C ASP A 209 6.41 -10.88 3.20
N THR A 210 5.26 -10.89 2.52
CA THR A 210 4.16 -9.96 2.82
C THR A 210 2.95 -10.73 3.32
N VAL A 211 2.42 -10.35 4.48
CA VAL A 211 1.16 -10.90 5.00
C VAL A 211 0.02 -10.02 4.53
N PHE A 212 -1.06 -10.65 4.05
CA PHE A 212 -2.31 -9.99 3.67
C PHE A 212 -3.44 -10.57 4.51
N ILE A 213 -4.48 -9.76 4.75
CA ILE A 213 -5.70 -10.18 5.42
C ILE A 213 -6.95 -9.73 4.65
N ASP A 214 -7.93 -10.64 4.55
CA ASP A 214 -9.24 -10.37 3.96
C ASP A 214 -10.06 -9.46 4.87
N SER A 215 -10.12 -8.17 4.54
CA SER A 215 -10.85 -7.19 5.32
C SER A 215 -12.36 -7.20 5.03
N ALA A 216 -12.79 -7.87 3.95
CA ALA A 216 -14.20 -8.11 3.66
C ALA A 216 -14.75 -9.23 4.54
N GLU A 217 -14.02 -10.35 4.64
CA GLU A 217 -14.37 -11.42 5.56
C GLU A 217 -14.23 -10.98 7.02
N ALA A 218 -13.25 -10.12 7.35
CA ALA A 218 -13.15 -9.51 8.68
C ALA A 218 -14.44 -8.77 9.06
N TYR A 219 -15.04 -8.00 8.14
CA TYR A 219 -16.34 -7.38 8.34
C TYR A 219 -17.46 -8.43 8.49
N ASN A 220 -17.51 -9.44 7.62
CA ASN A 220 -18.57 -10.46 7.64
C ASN A 220 -18.65 -11.26 8.94
N ARG A 221 -17.53 -11.40 9.65
CA ARG A 221 -17.44 -12.13 10.93
C ARG A 221 -17.88 -11.32 12.15
N LEU A 222 -18.03 -10.00 12.01
CA LEU A 222 -18.61 -9.18 13.06
C LEU A 222 -20.08 -9.56 13.27
N SER A 223 -20.54 -9.52 14.52
CA SER A 223 -21.95 -9.78 14.81
C SER A 223 -22.86 -8.81 14.03
N PRO A 224 -24.08 -9.21 13.63
CA PRO A 224 -25.00 -8.32 12.92
C PRO A 224 -25.21 -6.97 13.63
N ILE A 225 -25.34 -6.97 14.96
CA ILE A 225 -25.49 -5.76 15.77
C ILE A 225 -24.25 -4.85 15.65
N PHE A 226 -23.05 -5.43 15.64
CA PHE A 226 -21.83 -4.64 15.53
C PHE A 226 -21.65 -4.09 14.12
N ARG A 227 -22.00 -4.86 13.08
CA ARG A 227 -22.01 -4.37 11.69
C ARG A 227 -22.95 -3.18 11.52
N GLU A 228 -24.18 -3.29 12.00
CA GLU A 228 -25.18 -2.20 11.95
C GLU A 228 -24.66 -0.93 12.64
N LYS A 229 -23.99 -1.06 13.80
CA LYS A 229 -23.42 0.09 14.51
C LYS A 229 -22.24 0.74 13.80
N LEU A 230 -21.45 -0.01 13.04
CA LEU A 230 -20.30 0.52 12.31
C LEU A 230 -20.68 1.12 10.96
N GLU A 231 -21.77 0.64 10.36
CA GLU A 231 -22.28 1.21 9.11
C GLU A 231 -22.73 2.65 9.32
N GLY A 232 -22.29 3.54 8.41
CA GLY A 232 -22.53 4.98 8.51
C GLY A 232 -21.48 5.76 9.33
N LEU A 233 -20.69 5.10 10.17
CA LEU A 233 -19.57 5.76 10.85
C LEU A 233 -18.41 6.03 9.89
N LYS A 234 -17.78 7.19 10.07
CA LYS A 234 -16.54 7.57 9.38
C LYS A 234 -15.38 7.61 10.36
N ALA A 235 -14.20 7.20 9.92
CA ALA A 235 -12.96 7.35 10.67
C ALA A 235 -12.00 8.28 9.92
N ILE A 236 -11.18 9.01 10.67
CA ILE A 236 -10.17 9.91 10.14
C ILE A 236 -8.90 9.11 9.87
N HIS A 237 -8.43 9.17 8.62
CA HIS A 237 -7.17 8.59 8.18
C HIS A 237 -6.17 9.72 7.94
N SER A 238 -4.96 9.62 8.50
CA SER A 238 -4.01 10.74 8.57
C SER A 238 -2.60 10.38 8.06
N ALA A 239 -2.08 11.24 7.19
CA ALA A 239 -0.72 11.18 6.65
C ALA A 239 0.36 11.66 7.63
N VAL A 240 -0.01 12.37 8.70
CA VAL A 240 0.92 13.10 9.58
C VAL A 240 2.01 12.19 10.15
N ASN A 241 1.65 11.02 10.69
CA ASN A 241 2.64 10.08 11.24
C ASN A 241 3.61 9.56 10.17
N GLN A 242 3.14 9.37 8.93
CA GLN A 242 4.01 8.93 7.85
C GLN A 242 4.99 10.04 7.46
N ALA A 243 4.50 11.28 7.34
CA ALA A 243 5.34 12.44 7.04
C ALA A 243 6.39 12.68 8.13
N ASN A 244 5.98 12.69 9.41
CA ASN A 244 6.91 12.83 10.54
C ASN A 244 7.94 11.69 10.56
N GLY A 245 7.52 10.46 10.30
CA GLY A 245 8.44 9.31 10.21
C GLY A 245 9.39 9.38 9.02
N ALA A 246 8.99 10.01 7.91
CA ALA A 246 9.85 10.26 6.76
C ALA A 246 10.89 11.33 7.06
N LEU A 247 10.47 12.47 7.63
CA LEU A 247 11.34 13.58 8.03
C LEU A 247 12.35 13.14 9.09
N SER A 248 11.93 12.35 10.09
CA SER A 248 12.84 11.85 11.13
C SER A 248 13.95 10.94 10.59
N LYS A 249 13.72 10.33 9.43
CA LYS A 249 14.69 9.49 8.70
C LYS A 249 15.50 10.28 7.68
N GLY A 250 15.30 11.60 7.58
CA GLY A 250 15.92 12.46 6.57
C GLY A 250 15.36 12.26 5.16
N SER A 251 14.21 11.60 5.03
CA SER A 251 13.53 11.42 3.74
C SER A 251 12.77 12.67 3.30
N VAL A 252 12.06 12.55 2.19
CA VAL A 252 11.33 13.65 1.55
C VAL A 252 9.87 13.61 1.95
N VAL A 253 9.23 14.78 1.92
CA VAL A 253 7.78 14.93 1.99
C VAL A 253 7.38 15.85 0.86
N ARG A 254 6.98 15.25 -0.27
CA ARG A 254 6.69 15.98 -1.52
C ARG A 254 5.26 16.54 -1.57
N ARG A 255 4.34 16.00 -0.79
CA ARG A 255 2.96 16.50 -0.66
C ARG A 255 2.70 16.86 0.78
N HIS A 256 2.04 18.00 1.02
CA HIS A 256 1.61 18.36 2.36
C HIS A 256 0.72 17.24 2.94
N PRO A 257 0.90 16.84 4.21
CA PRO A 257 0.04 15.85 4.84
C PRO A 257 -1.43 16.25 4.76
N VAL A 258 -2.31 15.25 4.61
CA VAL A 258 -3.77 15.40 4.61
C VAL A 258 -4.39 14.45 5.63
N GLU A 259 -5.57 14.80 6.11
CA GLU A 259 -6.49 13.84 6.73
C GLU A 259 -7.80 13.79 5.96
N ASN A 260 -8.34 12.58 5.79
CA ASN A 260 -9.66 12.37 5.19
C ASN A 260 -10.53 11.49 6.09
N ALA A 261 -11.80 11.88 6.21
CA ALA A 261 -12.83 11.05 6.80
C ALA A 261 -13.33 10.01 5.79
N HIS A 262 -13.12 8.73 6.07
CA HIS A 262 -13.57 7.61 5.24
C HIS A 262 -14.52 6.69 6.02
N PRO A 263 -15.49 6.04 5.35
CA PRO A 263 -16.37 5.07 6.01
C PRO A 263 -15.58 3.93 6.67
N ILE A 264 -15.92 3.59 7.92
CA ILE A 264 -15.36 2.41 8.61
C ILE A 264 -15.76 1.13 7.88
N VAL A 265 -17.00 1.08 7.40
CA VAL A 265 -17.49 0.06 6.48
C VAL A 265 -17.66 0.72 5.13
N ARG A 266 -16.73 0.43 4.22
CA ARG A 266 -16.82 0.89 2.83
C ARG A 266 -17.51 -0.15 1.95
N THR A 267 -18.03 0.30 0.82
CA THR A 267 -18.59 -0.51 -0.25
C THR A 267 -17.75 -0.29 -1.52
N THR A 268 -17.28 -1.36 -2.15
CA THR A 268 -16.56 -1.26 -3.45
C THR A 268 -17.55 -1.04 -4.60
N PRO A 269 -17.11 -0.62 -5.81
CA PRO A 269 -17.99 -0.46 -6.96
C PRO A 269 -18.76 -1.73 -7.34
N LEU A 270 -18.25 -2.91 -6.97
CA LEU A 270 -18.91 -4.22 -7.15
C LEU A 270 -19.87 -4.58 -6.01
N GLY A 271 -20.11 -3.67 -5.06
CA GLY A 271 -21.05 -3.87 -3.94
C GLY A 271 -20.49 -4.64 -2.75
N LYS A 272 -19.18 -4.95 -2.71
CA LYS A 272 -18.58 -5.69 -1.58
C LYS A 272 -18.36 -4.74 -0.41
N LYS A 273 -18.91 -5.09 0.76
CA LYS A 273 -18.64 -4.39 2.03
C LYS A 273 -17.31 -4.83 2.64
N VAL A 274 -16.53 -3.87 3.13
CA VAL A 274 -15.17 -4.09 3.66
C VAL A 274 -14.96 -3.26 4.92
N LEU A 275 -14.33 -3.86 5.94
CA LEU A 275 -13.81 -3.13 7.09
C LEU A 275 -12.58 -2.29 6.67
N PHE A 276 -12.74 -0.97 6.60
CA PHE A 276 -11.73 -0.05 6.10
C PHE A 276 -11.10 0.79 7.21
N VAL A 277 -10.49 0.10 8.17
CA VAL A 277 -9.68 0.72 9.23
C VAL A 277 -8.34 0.03 9.29
N ASN A 278 -7.32 0.79 9.69
CA ASN A 278 -5.99 0.23 9.89
C ASN A 278 -5.16 1.04 10.90
N ARG A 279 -4.33 0.34 11.67
CA ARG A 279 -3.51 0.98 12.71
C ARG A 279 -2.45 1.92 12.13
N GLY A 280 -2.06 1.70 10.86
CA GLY A 280 -1.11 2.57 10.14
C GLY A 280 -1.60 4.02 10.02
N PHE A 281 -2.85 4.22 9.61
CA PHE A 281 -3.37 5.53 9.18
C PHE A 281 -4.62 6.01 9.91
N THR A 282 -5.47 5.11 10.41
CA THR A 282 -6.69 5.49 11.14
C THR A 282 -6.35 6.09 12.51
N ARG A 283 -7.03 7.18 12.89
CA ARG A 283 -6.74 7.94 14.13
C ARG A 283 -7.92 8.00 15.09
N ARG A 284 -9.09 8.40 14.60
CA ARG A 284 -10.28 8.62 15.42
C ARG A 284 -11.55 8.38 14.62
N ILE A 285 -12.64 8.04 15.29
CA ILE A 285 -13.99 7.94 14.71
C ILE A 285 -14.68 9.29 14.84
N GLU A 286 -15.20 9.81 13.73
CA GLU A 286 -15.89 11.09 13.71
C GLU A 286 -17.15 11.07 14.58
N GLY A 287 -17.34 12.12 15.38
CA GLY A 287 -18.50 12.27 16.26
C GLY A 287 -18.46 11.50 17.58
N LEU A 288 -17.47 10.63 17.80
CA LEU A 288 -17.29 9.91 19.06
C LEU A 288 -16.30 10.61 20.00
N LYS A 289 -16.43 10.37 21.31
CA LYS A 289 -15.41 10.79 22.28
C LYS A 289 -14.14 9.96 22.13
N VAL A 290 -13.04 10.44 22.69
CA VAL A 290 -11.72 9.81 22.57
C VAL A 290 -11.76 8.37 23.08
N GLU A 291 -12.27 8.13 24.30
CA GLU A 291 -12.30 6.80 24.90
C GLU A 291 -13.20 5.82 24.14
N GLU A 292 -14.32 6.31 23.57
CA GLU A 292 -15.25 5.52 22.77
C GLU A 292 -14.62 5.13 21.42
N SER A 293 -14.01 6.11 20.74
CA SER A 293 -13.28 5.92 19.48
C SER A 293 -12.12 4.93 19.67
N ASP A 294 -11.29 5.14 20.69
CA ASP A 294 -10.13 4.30 20.97
C ASP A 294 -10.55 2.85 21.27
N ALA A 295 -11.58 2.65 22.09
CA ALA A 295 -12.08 1.32 22.42
C ALA A 295 -12.57 0.55 21.17
N ILE A 296 -13.31 1.22 20.28
CA ILE A 296 -13.80 0.59 19.04
C ILE A 296 -12.64 0.32 18.08
N LEU A 297 -11.76 1.29 17.85
CA LEU A 297 -10.64 1.15 16.91
C LEU A 297 -9.65 0.09 17.38
N ASP A 298 -9.30 0.04 18.66
CA ASP A 298 -8.40 -0.99 19.18
C ASP A 298 -8.98 -2.40 19.04
N PHE A 299 -10.29 -2.57 19.28
CA PHE A 299 -10.96 -3.84 19.00
C PHE A 299 -10.85 -4.22 17.52
N LEU A 300 -11.14 -3.29 16.60
CA LEU A 300 -11.09 -3.55 15.16
C LEU A 300 -9.65 -3.82 14.67
N PHE A 301 -8.66 -3.09 15.17
CA PHE A 301 -7.26 -3.32 14.85
C PHE A 301 -6.79 -4.69 15.34
N ASP A 302 -7.20 -5.10 16.53
CA ASP A 302 -6.87 -6.41 17.08
C ASP A 302 -7.55 -7.54 16.30
N HIS A 303 -8.80 -7.36 15.88
CA HIS A 303 -9.51 -8.28 15.00
C HIS A 303 -8.74 -8.50 13.69
N VAL A 304 -8.26 -7.42 13.06
CA VAL A 304 -7.43 -7.50 11.85
C VAL A 304 -6.08 -8.16 12.13
N ALA A 305 -5.38 -7.77 13.20
CA ALA A 305 -4.03 -8.28 13.45
C ALA A 305 -3.98 -9.75 13.90
N LYS A 306 -4.97 -10.20 14.68
CA LYS A 306 -4.97 -11.52 15.35
C LYS A 306 -5.73 -12.60 14.59
N ALA A 307 -6.50 -12.26 13.55
CA ALA A 307 -7.26 -13.23 12.76
C ALA A 307 -6.38 -13.98 11.75
N HIS A 308 -5.55 -14.90 12.23
CA HIS A 308 -4.65 -15.71 11.40
C HIS A 308 -5.39 -16.56 10.35
N ASP A 309 -6.64 -16.91 10.61
CA ASP A 309 -7.49 -17.67 9.69
C ASP A 309 -8.17 -16.80 8.60
N LEU A 310 -7.86 -15.50 8.58
CA LEU A 310 -8.15 -14.56 7.49
C LEU A 310 -6.91 -14.15 6.71
N GLN A 311 -5.74 -14.64 7.12
CA GLN A 311 -4.45 -14.19 6.61
C GLN A 311 -3.88 -15.18 5.58
N ILE A 312 -3.16 -14.62 4.61
CA ILE A 312 -2.21 -15.36 3.79
C ILE A 312 -0.83 -14.72 3.90
N ARG A 313 0.20 -15.50 3.62
CA ARG A 313 1.56 -15.01 3.44
C ARG A 313 1.96 -15.21 1.99
N ALA A 314 2.21 -14.12 1.28
CA ALA A 314 2.74 -14.16 -0.08
C ALA A 314 4.26 -14.25 -0.01
N ASN A 315 4.80 -15.41 -0.37
CA ASN A 315 6.23 -15.66 -0.42
C ASN A 315 6.86 -15.11 -1.70
N TRP A 316 8.06 -14.56 -1.59
CA TRP A 316 8.74 -13.96 -2.74
C TRP A 316 9.70 -14.92 -3.44
N GLU A 317 9.65 -14.91 -4.76
CA GLU A 317 10.62 -15.55 -5.64
C GLU A 317 11.07 -14.53 -6.69
N LYS A 318 12.20 -14.79 -7.37
CA LYS A 318 12.65 -13.93 -8.48
C LYS A 318 11.52 -13.77 -9.49
N ASN A 319 11.34 -12.56 -10.01
CA ASN A 319 10.32 -12.24 -11.02
C ASN A 319 8.87 -12.50 -10.58
N THR A 320 8.59 -12.59 -9.27
CA THR A 320 7.22 -12.61 -8.76
C THR A 320 6.60 -11.22 -8.86
N VAL A 321 5.36 -11.15 -9.38
CA VAL A 321 4.49 -9.98 -9.26
C VAL A 321 3.28 -10.36 -8.42
N VAL A 322 3.11 -9.67 -7.30
CA VAL A 322 1.90 -9.77 -6.48
C VAL A 322 0.96 -8.65 -6.88
N VAL A 323 -0.24 -9.00 -7.30
CA VAL A 323 -1.34 -8.07 -7.61
C VAL A 323 -2.34 -8.16 -6.48
N PHE A 324 -2.73 -7.05 -5.88
CA PHE A 324 -3.70 -7.04 -4.79
C PHE A 324 -4.62 -5.84 -4.88
N ASP A 325 -5.84 -6.00 -4.37
CA ASP A 325 -6.84 -4.94 -4.32
C ASP A 325 -6.83 -4.28 -2.93
N ASN A 326 -6.16 -3.14 -2.80
CA ASN A 326 -6.03 -2.36 -1.56
C ASN A 326 -7.38 -1.95 -0.94
N ARG A 327 -8.47 -2.01 -1.71
CA ARG A 327 -9.82 -1.71 -1.22
C ARG A 327 -10.37 -2.82 -0.33
N ILE A 328 -9.85 -4.03 -0.44
CA ILE A 328 -10.39 -5.24 0.22
C ILE A 328 -9.39 -5.93 1.16
N VAL A 329 -8.09 -5.64 1.06
CA VAL A 329 -7.06 -6.20 1.94
C VAL A 329 -6.34 -5.14 2.78
N ASN A 330 -5.94 -5.54 3.97
CA ASN A 330 -4.82 -4.93 4.69
C ASN A 330 -3.59 -5.81 4.51
N HIS A 331 -2.40 -5.23 4.64
CA HIS A 331 -1.16 -5.98 4.55
C HIS A 331 -0.08 -5.46 5.51
N SER A 332 0.87 -6.34 5.84
CA SER A 332 2.02 -6.05 6.69
C SER A 332 3.28 -6.62 6.04
N ALA A 333 4.33 -5.82 5.98
CA ALA A 333 5.66 -6.30 5.65
C ALA A 333 6.19 -7.17 6.81
N ILE A 334 6.97 -8.21 6.48
CA ILE A 334 7.70 -9.01 7.46
C ILE A 334 9.19 -8.69 7.33
N VAL A 335 9.89 -8.64 8.47
CA VAL A 335 11.35 -8.49 8.53
C VAL A 335 11.95 -9.73 9.19
N ASP A 336 11.92 -10.85 8.46
CA ASP A 336 12.41 -12.16 8.90
C ASP A 336 13.52 -12.71 7.98
N PHE A 337 14.34 -11.81 7.46
CA PHE A 337 15.51 -12.09 6.63
C PHE A 337 16.77 -11.50 7.27
N ASP A 338 17.95 -11.92 6.81
CA ASP A 338 19.22 -11.32 7.24
C ASP A 338 19.29 -9.86 6.80
N THR A 339 19.18 -8.93 7.75
CA THR A 339 19.13 -7.49 7.46
C THR A 339 20.46 -6.94 6.94
N THR A 340 21.55 -7.71 6.97
CA THR A 340 22.81 -7.31 6.33
C THR A 340 22.77 -7.44 4.81
N GLU A 341 21.83 -8.24 4.29
CA GLU A 341 21.53 -8.32 2.87
C GLU A 341 20.51 -7.25 2.46
N SER A 342 20.57 -6.80 1.21
CA SER A 342 19.62 -5.81 0.70
C SER A 342 18.37 -6.47 0.11
N ARG A 343 17.22 -5.81 0.23
CA ARG A 343 15.95 -6.22 -0.39
C ARG A 343 15.30 -5.01 -1.03
N LEU A 344 14.97 -5.14 -2.32
CA LEU A 344 14.36 -4.08 -3.12
C LEU A 344 13.04 -4.57 -3.69
N ILE A 345 11.98 -3.82 -3.40
CA ILE A 345 10.65 -4.00 -3.97
C ILE A 345 10.20 -2.71 -4.62
N ALA A 346 9.62 -2.83 -5.81
CA ALA A 346 8.97 -1.74 -6.51
C ALA A 346 7.45 -1.96 -6.53
N ARG A 347 6.70 -0.89 -6.22
CA ARG A 347 5.24 -0.87 -6.28
C ARG A 347 4.77 0.22 -7.23
N ALA A 348 3.90 -0.15 -8.15
CA ALA A 348 3.05 0.79 -8.88
C ALA A 348 1.59 0.51 -8.49
N SER A 349 0.77 1.56 -8.42
CA SER A 349 -0.62 1.40 -7.99
C SER A 349 -1.52 2.37 -8.73
N ALA A 350 -2.71 1.90 -9.11
CA ALA A 350 -3.74 2.74 -9.69
C ALA A 350 -4.61 3.31 -8.57
N GLN A 351 -4.90 4.61 -8.61
CA GLN A 351 -5.92 5.23 -7.77
C GLN A 351 -7.28 4.64 -8.12
N ALA A 352 -8.12 4.48 -7.11
CA ALA A 352 -9.48 3.98 -7.24
C ALA A 352 -10.51 5.07 -6.92
N GLU A 353 -11.77 4.66 -6.76
CA GLU A 353 -12.82 5.55 -6.26
C GLU A 353 -12.51 6.07 -4.86
N ARG A 354 -13.08 7.23 -4.55
CA ARG A 354 -13.17 7.70 -3.16
C ARG A 354 -13.91 6.62 -2.36
N PRO A 355 -13.44 6.23 -1.15
CA PRO A 355 -14.18 5.29 -0.31
C PRO A 355 -15.61 5.80 -0.02
N ILE A 356 -16.59 4.96 -0.32
CA ILE A 356 -18.03 5.23 -0.15
C ILE A 356 -18.65 4.19 0.78
N GLY A 357 -19.67 4.57 1.54
CA GLY A 357 -20.47 3.61 2.33
C GLY A 357 -21.59 2.97 1.50
N ASP A 358 -22.10 3.70 0.48
CA ASP A 358 -23.24 3.34 -0.35
C ASP A 358 -22.90 3.55 -1.84
N LEU A 359 -23.29 2.61 -2.70
CA LEU A 359 -23.05 2.65 -4.14
C LEU A 359 -23.65 3.89 -4.81
N LYS A 360 -24.74 4.44 -4.26
CA LYS A 360 -25.35 5.66 -4.80
C LYS A 360 -24.40 6.85 -4.78
N ASP A 361 -23.34 6.81 -3.95
CA ASP A 361 -22.37 7.89 -3.78
C ASP A 361 -21.09 7.70 -4.60
N LEU A 362 -21.00 6.61 -5.38
CA LEU A 362 -19.92 6.38 -6.32
C LEU A 362 -19.82 7.55 -7.31
N ASN A 363 -18.59 7.98 -7.59
CA ASN A 363 -18.27 9.10 -8.48
C ASN A 363 -18.95 10.43 -8.10
N LYS A 364 -19.38 10.59 -6.84
CA LYS A 364 -19.73 11.90 -6.29
C LYS A 364 -18.53 12.52 -5.57
N PRO A 365 -18.20 13.79 -5.87
CA PRO A 365 -17.12 14.51 -5.20
C PRO A 365 -17.40 14.81 -3.73
N ALA A 366 -18.66 14.72 -3.28
CA ALA A 366 -19.11 15.20 -1.99
C ALA A 366 -18.81 14.25 -0.80
N GLU A 367 -18.34 14.88 0.30
CA GLU A 367 -18.32 14.43 1.70
C GLU A 367 -17.21 13.51 2.24
N SER A 368 -15.97 13.66 1.78
CA SER A 368 -14.84 13.47 2.71
C SER A 368 -14.60 14.81 3.39
N HIS A 369 -14.73 14.87 4.72
CA HIS A 369 -14.17 15.99 5.47
C HIS A 369 -12.65 15.94 5.25
N LEU A 370 -12.20 16.76 4.31
CA LEU A 370 -10.80 16.94 4.00
C LEU A 370 -10.28 17.96 4.99
N PHE A 371 -9.44 17.48 5.90
CA PHE A 371 -8.68 18.35 6.76
C PHE A 371 -7.32 18.55 6.12
N GLU A 372 -7.19 19.67 5.40
CA GLU A 372 -5.97 20.02 4.71
C GLU A 372 -5.50 21.42 5.07
N GLY A 373 -4.23 21.65 4.76
CA GLY A 373 -3.63 22.95 4.84
C GLY A 373 -3.20 23.39 6.25
N PRO A 374 -2.55 24.56 6.31
CA PRO A 374 -1.86 25.01 7.50
C PRO A 374 -2.70 25.28 8.73
N GLU A 375 -3.96 25.64 8.53
CA GLU A 375 -4.87 26.05 9.59
C GLU A 375 -5.27 24.86 10.47
N TYR A 376 -5.25 23.65 9.90
CA TYR A 376 -5.63 22.42 10.60
C TYR A 376 -4.42 21.56 11.00
N LEU A 377 -3.37 21.52 10.17
CA LEU A 377 -2.21 20.63 10.39
C LEU A 377 -0.90 21.38 10.71
N GLY A 378 -0.91 22.71 10.67
CA GLY A 378 0.27 23.57 10.85
C GLY A 378 0.91 23.99 9.52
N ASN A 379 1.45 25.22 9.47
CA ASN A 379 2.10 25.83 8.28
C ASN A 379 3.44 25.21 7.89
N LYS A 380 4.06 24.45 8.79
CA LYS A 380 5.42 23.96 8.60
C LYS A 380 5.44 22.47 8.89
N LEU A 381 6.14 21.73 8.03
CA LEU A 381 6.41 20.30 8.22
C LEU A 381 7.07 19.99 9.59
N GLU A 382 7.76 20.96 10.17
CA GLU A 382 8.42 20.92 11.48
C GLU A 382 7.45 21.13 12.67
N ASP A 383 6.21 21.58 12.42
CA ASP A 383 5.16 21.83 13.42
C ASP A 383 3.97 20.88 13.32
N LEU A 384 4.07 19.80 12.53
CA LEU A 384 3.00 18.82 12.31
C LEU A 384 2.58 18.15 13.63
N LYS A 385 1.52 18.67 14.24
CA LYS A 385 0.87 18.08 15.41
C LYS A 385 -0.31 17.23 14.95
N LEU A 386 -0.49 16.07 15.56
CA LEU A 386 -1.75 15.33 15.45
C LEU A 386 -2.85 16.21 16.08
N ALA A 387 -3.92 16.48 15.32
CA ALA A 387 -5.14 17.08 15.85
C ALA A 387 -6.01 16.03 16.57
#